data_AF-A0A2B3TXQ9-F1
#
_entry.id   AF-A0A2B3TXQ9-F1
#
_cell.length_a   1.000
_cell.length_b   1.000
_cell.length_c   1.000
_cell.angle_alpha   90.00
_cell.angle_beta   90.00
_cell.angle_gamma   90.00
#
_symmetry.space_group_name_H-M   'P 1'
#
loop_
_entity.id
_entity.type
_entity.pdbx_description
1 polymer ?
#
loop_
_entity_poly.entity_id
_entity_poly.type
_entity_poly.pdbx_seq_one_letter_code
_entity_poly.pdbx_strand_id
1 'polypeptide(L)'
;MHGNIELVVDAKANLGEGPCWDEKKQLLYWVDIIGKKLCLYNPVKKTNRAITLDQQIGCVVPYTNDEVLVAMEQGFYSLNLDTKILTHIYDPEPDLLENRFNDGKCDPAGRFWAGTTDLYGINAASSLYCLNNNFNVDKKVAHVNTSNGIAWSPDDTFLYFIDTPTKKVVRFHYDIHTGVISNPTDVIIFPENEGIPDGMTIDVEGCLWIAHWGGSKITRWNPFTGKQILSIPIPALYVTSCTFGGPNLTDLYITTARTRMTDAELKQYPHAGGIFRIQMNVKGCPTYSFRHETIRAETL
;
A
#
# COMPACT_ATOMS: atom_id res chain seq x y z
N MET A 1 -16.53 1.32 -19.49
CA MET A 1 -17.35 2.04 -18.48
C MET A 1 -17.22 1.29 -17.18
N HIS A 2 -16.70 1.91 -16.12
CA HIS A 2 -16.67 1.30 -14.78
C HIS A 2 -18.04 1.46 -14.10
N GLY A 3 -18.26 0.73 -13.00
CA GLY A 3 -19.45 0.88 -12.17
C GLY A 3 -19.48 2.20 -11.39
N ASN A 4 -20.53 2.36 -10.58
CA ASN A 4 -20.67 3.51 -9.69
C ASN A 4 -19.66 3.44 -8.53
N ILE A 5 -19.31 4.61 -8.00
CA ILE A 5 -18.48 4.72 -6.79
C ILE A 5 -19.39 4.49 -5.58
N GLU A 6 -19.03 3.53 -4.74
CA GLU A 6 -19.77 3.15 -3.53
C GLU A 6 -18.93 3.48 -2.30
N LEU A 7 -19.51 4.18 -1.33
CA LEU A 7 -18.93 4.30 0.01
C LEU A 7 -19.23 3.00 0.78
N VAL A 8 -18.21 2.20 1.04
CA VAL A 8 -18.36 0.88 1.67
C VAL A 8 -18.09 0.90 3.18
N VAL A 9 -17.27 1.85 3.64
CA VAL A 9 -17.06 2.14 5.06
C VAL A 9 -16.90 3.64 5.25
N ASP A 10 -17.80 4.28 6.00
CA ASP A 10 -17.67 5.69 6.38
C ASP A 10 -16.82 5.84 7.66
N ALA A 11 -15.55 5.42 7.59
CA ALA A 11 -14.69 5.29 8.77
C ALA A 11 -14.26 6.64 9.37
N LYS A 12 -14.33 7.72 8.58
CA LYS A 12 -13.75 9.02 8.93
C LYS A 12 -12.30 8.91 9.40
N ALA A 13 -11.52 8.02 8.79
CA ALA A 13 -10.13 7.76 9.15
C ALA A 13 -9.28 9.05 9.06
N ASN A 14 -8.35 9.22 10.00
CA ASN A 14 -7.42 10.34 9.93
C ASN A 14 -6.51 10.19 8.72
N LEU A 15 -5.92 9.02 8.55
CA LEU A 15 -5.10 8.66 7.39
C LEU A 15 -5.36 7.20 7.04
N GLY A 16 -6.46 6.95 6.31
CA GLY A 16 -6.74 5.62 5.77
C GLY A 16 -5.73 5.25 4.70
N GLU A 17 -5.10 4.10 4.79
CA GLU A 17 -3.96 3.70 3.96
C GLU A 17 -3.80 2.17 3.84
N GLY A 18 -2.83 1.74 3.05
CA GLY A 18 -2.37 0.36 2.93
C GLY A 18 -3.47 -0.66 2.65
N PRO A 19 -4.42 -0.42 1.71
CA PRO A 19 -5.46 -1.37 1.39
C PRO A 19 -4.83 -2.64 0.80
N CYS A 20 -5.11 -3.78 1.41
CA CYS A 20 -4.51 -5.07 1.08
C CYS A 20 -5.59 -6.15 1.09
N TRP A 21 -5.78 -6.86 -0.03
CA TRP A 21 -6.85 -7.84 -0.17
C TRP A 21 -6.36 -9.23 0.24
N ASP A 22 -6.99 -9.84 1.24
CA ASP A 22 -6.82 -11.26 1.55
C ASP A 22 -7.82 -12.08 0.73
N GLU A 23 -7.34 -12.67 -0.38
CA GLU A 23 -8.16 -13.48 -1.26
C GLU A 23 -8.71 -14.75 -0.58
N LYS A 24 -7.96 -15.36 0.35
CA LYS A 24 -8.41 -16.58 1.03
C LYS A 24 -9.57 -16.29 1.97
N LYS A 25 -9.50 -15.18 2.70
CA LYS A 25 -10.52 -14.78 3.68
C LYS A 25 -11.62 -13.89 3.08
N GLN A 26 -11.40 -13.38 1.86
CA GLN A 26 -12.25 -12.39 1.20
C GLN A 26 -12.45 -11.14 2.08
N LEU A 27 -11.35 -10.63 2.64
CA LEU A 27 -11.32 -9.46 3.51
C LEU A 27 -10.42 -8.39 2.91
N LEU A 28 -10.85 -7.14 3.04
CA LEU A 28 -9.97 -5.99 2.81
C LEU A 28 -9.33 -5.60 4.14
N TYR A 29 -8.01 -5.73 4.21
CA TYR A 29 -7.21 -5.10 5.26
C TYR A 29 -6.88 -3.67 4.85
N TRP A 30 -6.85 -2.76 5.81
CA TRP A 30 -6.42 -1.38 5.62
C TRP A 30 -6.03 -0.80 6.98
N VAL A 31 -5.31 0.31 7.01
CA VAL A 31 -4.85 0.93 8.26
C VAL A 31 -5.37 2.36 8.38
N ASP A 32 -5.61 2.82 9.60
CA ASP A 32 -5.64 4.26 9.90
C ASP A 32 -4.31 4.57 10.58
N ILE A 33 -3.34 5.10 9.81
CA ILE A 33 -1.96 5.29 10.27
C ILE A 33 -1.96 6.12 11.54
N ILE A 34 -2.48 7.35 11.46
CA ILE A 34 -2.55 8.30 12.57
C ILE A 34 -3.47 7.77 13.67
N GLY A 35 -4.55 7.09 13.31
CA GLY A 35 -5.48 6.46 14.26
C GLY A 35 -4.92 5.24 14.99
N LYS A 36 -3.73 4.73 14.59
CA LYS A 36 -3.07 3.52 15.13
C LYS A 36 -3.96 2.28 15.07
N LYS A 37 -4.67 2.09 13.95
CA LYS A 37 -5.61 0.98 13.78
C LYS A 37 -5.28 0.13 12.57
N LEU A 38 -5.27 -1.18 12.76
CA LEU A 38 -5.48 -2.15 11.69
C LEU A 38 -6.98 -2.43 11.57
N CYS A 39 -7.52 -2.30 10.36
CA CYS A 39 -8.92 -2.52 10.05
C CYS A 39 -9.10 -3.70 9.09
N LEU A 40 -10.17 -4.46 9.31
CA LEU A 40 -10.55 -5.63 8.53
C LEU A 40 -12.00 -5.47 8.08
N TYR A 41 -12.19 -5.09 6.83
CA TYR A 41 -13.50 -4.96 6.21
C TYR A 41 -13.92 -6.25 5.52
N ASN A 42 -15.11 -6.74 5.88
CA ASN A 42 -15.76 -7.86 5.23
C ASN A 42 -16.87 -7.34 4.31
N PRO A 43 -16.73 -7.42 2.98
CA PRO A 43 -17.72 -6.88 2.04
C PRO A 43 -19.04 -7.65 2.04
N VAL A 44 -19.02 -8.96 2.35
CA VAL A 44 -20.23 -9.79 2.39
C VAL A 44 -21.08 -9.44 3.61
N LYS A 45 -20.45 -9.34 4.79
CA LYS A 45 -21.12 -9.01 6.06
C LYS A 45 -21.31 -7.51 6.26
N LYS A 46 -20.64 -6.68 5.45
CA LYS A 46 -20.57 -5.21 5.58
C LYS A 46 -20.13 -4.76 6.97
N THR A 47 -19.17 -5.48 7.55
CA THR A 47 -18.61 -5.20 8.88
C THR A 47 -17.18 -4.74 8.76
N ASN A 48 -16.77 -3.75 9.57
CA ASN A 48 -15.39 -3.30 9.68
C ASN A 48 -14.90 -3.51 11.12
N ARG A 49 -14.08 -4.54 11.33
CA ARG A 49 -13.40 -4.80 12.63
C ARG A 49 -12.15 -3.94 12.70
N ALA A 50 -11.87 -3.33 13.85
CA ALA A 50 -10.63 -2.58 14.08
C ALA A 50 -9.85 -3.13 15.27
N ILE A 51 -8.53 -3.16 15.16
CA ILE A 51 -7.58 -3.49 16.21
C ILE A 51 -6.72 -2.25 16.42
N THR A 52 -6.87 -1.61 17.58
CA THR A 52 -6.04 -0.47 17.98
C THR A 52 -4.72 -0.97 18.55
N LEU A 53 -3.61 -0.40 18.09
CA LEU A 53 -2.25 -0.64 18.57
C LEU A 53 -1.69 0.64 19.20
N ASP A 54 -0.50 0.54 19.80
CA ASP A 54 0.19 1.63 20.48
C ASP A 54 1.12 2.45 19.58
N GLN A 55 1.35 1.99 18.35
CA GLN A 55 2.18 2.65 17.33
C GLN A 55 1.39 2.86 16.03
N GLN A 56 1.81 3.83 15.22
CA GLN A 56 1.31 3.96 13.85
C GLN A 56 1.70 2.74 13.02
N ILE A 57 0.77 2.31 12.17
CA ILE A 57 0.94 1.16 11.27
C ILE A 57 0.96 1.73 9.87
N GLY A 58 2.05 1.56 9.13
CA GLY A 58 2.15 2.04 7.76
C GLY A 58 1.38 1.13 6.79
N CYS A 59 1.64 -0.17 6.85
CA CYS A 59 1.04 -1.14 5.95
C CYS A 59 0.89 -2.53 6.60
N VAL A 60 0.09 -3.37 5.95
CA VAL A 60 -0.25 -4.73 6.41
C VAL A 60 -0.27 -5.71 5.23
N VAL A 61 0.22 -6.93 5.46
CA VAL A 61 0.16 -8.03 4.48
C VAL A 61 -0.33 -9.33 5.13
N PRO A 62 -1.09 -10.18 4.41
CA PRO A 62 -1.48 -11.50 4.90
C PRO A 62 -0.23 -12.36 5.17
N TYR A 63 -0.25 -13.17 6.23
CA TYR A 63 0.83 -14.11 6.55
C TYR A 63 0.34 -15.55 6.72
N THR A 64 -0.35 -15.84 7.82
CA THR A 64 -0.94 -17.15 8.09
C THR A 64 -2.46 -17.03 8.19
N ASN A 65 -3.14 -18.12 8.58
CA ASN A 65 -4.59 -18.08 8.79
C ASN A 65 -4.97 -17.10 9.90
N ASP A 66 -4.15 -16.99 10.94
CA ASP A 66 -4.49 -16.22 12.15
C ASP A 66 -3.61 -14.98 12.31
N GLU A 67 -2.56 -14.84 11.49
CA GLU A 67 -1.59 -13.75 11.59
C GLU A 67 -1.47 -12.94 10.30
N VAL A 68 -1.12 -11.67 10.50
CA VAL A 68 -0.65 -10.74 9.47
C VAL A 68 0.75 -10.26 9.83
N LEU A 69 1.50 -9.79 8.84
CA LEU A 69 2.66 -8.94 9.11
C LEU A 69 2.28 -7.48 8.95
N VAL A 70 2.84 -6.64 9.81
CA VAL A 70 2.67 -5.19 9.78
C VAL A 70 4.03 -4.51 9.83
N ALA A 71 4.15 -3.40 9.12
CA ALA A 71 5.31 -2.50 9.23
C ALA A 71 4.84 -1.23 9.96
N MET A 72 5.51 -0.89 11.06
CA MET A 72 5.04 0.08 12.06
C MET A 72 6.06 1.22 12.26
N GLU A 73 5.94 2.02 13.31
CA GLU A 73 6.96 3.01 13.68
C GLU A 73 8.32 2.34 13.93
N GLN A 74 8.34 1.26 14.73
CA GLN A 74 9.57 0.63 15.24
C GLN A 74 9.87 -0.74 14.60
N GLY A 75 9.68 -0.85 13.29
CA GLY A 75 10.05 -2.06 12.55
C GLY A 75 8.89 -2.91 12.04
N PHE A 76 9.23 -4.15 11.72
CA PHE A 76 8.32 -5.21 11.29
C PHE A 76 7.85 -6.05 12.47
N TYR A 77 6.58 -6.43 12.46
CA TYR A 77 5.96 -7.27 13.48
C TYR A 77 5.04 -8.31 12.85
N SER A 78 4.86 -9.45 13.52
CA SER A 78 3.68 -10.29 13.32
C SER A 78 2.59 -9.92 14.32
N LEU A 79 1.34 -9.95 13.87
CA LEU A 79 0.17 -9.71 14.71
C LEU A 79 -0.81 -10.87 14.55
N ASN A 80 -1.09 -11.55 15.65
CA ASN A 80 -2.21 -12.48 15.70
C ASN A 80 -3.53 -11.72 15.78
N LEU A 81 -4.42 -11.95 14.81
CA LEU A 81 -5.65 -11.21 14.65
C LEU A 81 -6.67 -11.49 15.77
N ASP A 82 -6.62 -12.64 16.43
CA ASP A 82 -7.59 -13.03 17.45
C ASP A 82 -7.11 -12.70 18.86
N THR A 83 -5.89 -13.11 19.22
CA THR A 83 -5.29 -12.83 20.53
C THR A 83 -4.80 -11.40 20.66
N LYS A 84 -4.56 -10.72 19.52
CA LYS A 84 -3.94 -9.38 19.42
C LYS A 84 -2.51 -9.35 19.95
N ILE A 85 -1.85 -10.51 20.05
CA ILE A 85 -0.44 -10.59 20.41
C ILE A 85 0.37 -10.04 19.24
N LEU A 86 1.16 -9.01 19.54
CA LEU A 86 2.09 -8.36 18.62
C LEU A 86 3.51 -8.85 18.95
N THR A 87 4.23 -9.39 17.97
CA THR A 87 5.58 -9.92 18.14
C THR A 87 6.55 -9.18 17.22
N HIS A 88 7.59 -8.58 17.79
CA HIS A 88 8.62 -7.87 17.03
C HIS A 88 9.46 -8.85 16.21
N ILE A 89 9.77 -8.49 14.97
CA ILE A 89 10.61 -9.26 14.06
C ILE A 89 11.97 -8.57 13.92
N TYR A 90 11.97 -7.34 13.41
CA TYR A 90 13.18 -6.59 13.14
C TYR A 90 12.89 -5.12 12.91
N ASP A 91 13.74 -4.23 13.40
CA ASP A 91 13.72 -2.80 13.10
C ASP A 91 15.00 -2.41 12.34
N PRO A 92 14.92 -1.99 11.06
CA PRO A 92 16.08 -1.54 10.30
C PRO A 92 16.52 -0.10 10.60
N GLU A 93 15.73 0.69 11.34
CA GLU A 93 15.99 2.11 11.60
C GLU A 93 15.89 2.50 13.09
N PRO A 94 16.46 1.73 14.05
CA PRO A 94 16.24 1.96 15.49
C PRO A 94 16.75 3.32 15.99
N ASP A 95 17.68 3.95 15.25
CA ASP A 95 18.25 5.25 15.59
C ASP A 95 17.52 6.44 14.92
N LEU A 96 16.58 6.18 14.00
CA LEU A 96 15.82 7.22 13.29
C LEU A 96 14.45 7.41 13.93
N LEU A 97 14.43 8.02 15.11
CA LEU A 97 13.24 8.12 15.98
C LEU A 97 12.05 8.90 15.38
N GLU A 98 12.28 9.69 14.33
CA GLU A 98 11.23 10.44 13.61
C GLU A 98 10.75 9.73 12.34
N ASN A 99 11.36 8.59 11.98
CA ASN A 99 10.92 7.77 10.88
C ASN A 99 9.83 6.77 11.31
N ARG A 100 9.01 6.40 10.35
CA ARG A 100 8.08 5.27 10.45
C ARG A 100 7.94 4.58 9.10
N PHE A 101 7.50 3.34 9.09
CA PHE A 101 7.01 2.75 7.84
C PHE A 101 5.78 3.51 7.30
N ASN A 102 5.70 3.58 5.97
CA ASN A 102 4.64 4.22 5.22
C ASN A 102 3.91 3.18 4.35
N ASP A 103 4.16 3.09 3.05
CA ASP A 103 3.52 2.07 2.21
C ASP A 103 4.36 0.78 2.11
N GLY A 104 3.71 -0.32 1.76
CA GLY A 104 4.33 -1.62 1.58
C GLY A 104 3.38 -2.70 1.07
N LYS A 105 3.96 -3.72 0.44
CA LYS A 105 3.23 -4.84 -0.15
C LYS A 105 4.13 -6.07 -0.25
N CYS A 106 3.53 -7.25 -0.32
CA CYS A 106 4.30 -8.44 -0.69
C CYS A 106 4.57 -8.50 -2.19
N ASP A 107 5.78 -8.90 -2.53
CA ASP A 107 6.14 -9.22 -3.91
C ASP A 107 5.62 -10.60 -4.33
N PRO A 108 5.72 -10.97 -5.62
CA PRO A 108 5.31 -12.29 -6.12
C PRO A 108 6.04 -13.47 -5.47
N ALA A 109 7.24 -13.25 -4.91
CA ALA A 109 8.02 -14.23 -4.18
C ALA A 109 7.56 -14.39 -2.70
N GLY A 110 6.67 -13.52 -2.22
CA GLY A 110 6.15 -13.54 -0.86
C GLY A 110 7.09 -12.88 0.15
N ARG A 111 7.97 -11.97 -0.28
CA ARG A 111 8.75 -11.08 0.59
C ARG A 111 7.94 -9.85 0.91
N PHE A 112 8.09 -9.31 2.12
CA PHE A 112 7.36 -8.10 2.52
C PHE A 112 8.23 -6.85 2.29
N TRP A 113 7.88 -6.08 1.27
CA TRP A 113 8.53 -4.81 0.97
C TRP A 113 7.77 -3.68 1.64
N ALA A 114 8.46 -2.84 2.38
CA ALA A 114 7.90 -1.65 3.00
C ALA A 114 8.97 -0.58 3.06
N GLY A 115 8.60 0.67 2.88
CA GLY A 115 9.56 1.77 3.03
C GLY A 115 9.08 2.82 4.00
N THR A 116 10.03 3.65 4.42
CA THR A 116 9.83 4.60 5.51
C THR A 116 9.54 6.02 4.99
N THR A 117 9.09 6.86 5.91
CA THR A 117 9.00 8.32 5.75
C THR A 117 9.42 8.96 7.07
N ASP A 118 10.11 10.10 7.00
CA ASP A 118 10.32 10.97 8.15
C ASP A 118 9.09 11.85 8.41
N LEU A 119 9.14 12.65 9.47
CA LEU A 119 8.06 13.54 9.89
C LEU A 119 7.61 14.51 8.78
N TYR A 120 8.54 15.02 7.98
CA TYR A 120 8.27 16.03 6.95
C TYR A 120 8.03 15.42 5.57
N GLY A 121 8.58 14.24 5.31
CA GLY A 121 8.50 13.54 4.03
C GLY A 121 9.35 14.15 2.92
N ILE A 122 10.41 14.91 3.24
CA ILE A 122 11.21 15.67 2.23
C ILE A 122 12.71 15.71 2.50
N ASN A 123 13.19 15.04 3.55
CA ASN A 123 14.60 15.16 3.98
C ASN A 123 15.51 14.06 3.39
N ALA A 124 14.99 13.20 2.52
CA ALA A 124 15.70 12.03 2.01
C ALA A 124 16.33 11.15 3.11
N ALA A 125 15.68 11.09 4.29
CA ALA A 125 16.13 10.33 5.46
C ALA A 125 15.55 8.90 5.50
N SER A 126 14.73 8.54 4.52
CA SER A 126 13.97 7.29 4.50
C SER A 126 14.57 6.28 3.53
N SER A 127 14.07 5.06 3.56
CA SER A 127 14.54 3.98 2.68
C SER A 127 13.41 2.99 2.35
N LEU A 128 13.55 2.26 1.23
CA LEU A 128 12.74 1.09 0.92
C LEU A 128 13.48 -0.16 1.42
N TYR A 129 12.79 -0.99 2.18
CA TYR A 129 13.29 -2.25 2.73
C TYR A 129 12.51 -3.45 2.20
N CYS A 130 13.13 -4.62 2.31
CA CYS A 130 12.52 -5.91 2.01
C CYS A 130 12.82 -6.88 3.15
N LEU A 131 11.77 -7.29 3.86
CA LEU A 131 11.81 -8.41 4.78
C LEU A 131 11.71 -9.70 3.95
N ASN A 132 12.83 -10.42 3.89
CA ASN A 132 12.97 -11.67 3.15
C ASN A 132 12.21 -12.81 3.84
N ASN A 133 11.97 -13.89 3.11
CA ASN A 133 11.22 -15.06 3.57
C ASN A 133 11.85 -15.76 4.80
N ASN A 134 13.13 -15.48 5.11
CA ASN A 134 13.85 -15.95 6.30
C ASN A 134 13.91 -14.91 7.44
N PHE A 135 13.11 -13.83 7.35
CA PHE A 135 13.07 -12.68 8.26
C PHE A 135 14.30 -11.77 8.28
N ASN A 136 15.28 -11.97 7.41
CA ASN A 136 16.35 -10.98 7.22
C ASN A 136 15.84 -9.76 6.44
N VAL A 137 16.29 -8.56 6.80
CA VAL A 137 15.88 -7.31 6.15
C VAL A 137 17.01 -6.74 5.30
N ASP A 138 16.73 -6.51 4.02
CA ASP A 138 17.63 -5.78 3.13
C ASP A 138 17.14 -4.35 2.91
N LYS A 139 18.07 -3.40 2.90
CA LYS A 139 17.82 -2.07 2.32
C LYS A 139 17.92 -2.15 0.79
N LYS A 140 16.89 -1.74 0.09
CA LYS A 140 16.77 -1.86 -1.38
C LYS A 140 16.91 -0.52 -2.09
N VAL A 141 16.39 0.55 -1.50
CA VAL A 141 16.58 1.93 -1.97
C VAL A 141 16.88 2.82 -0.77
N ALA A 142 17.94 3.63 -0.85
CA ALA A 142 18.29 4.61 0.17
C ALA A 142 17.92 6.03 -0.30
N HIS A 143 17.93 6.99 0.62
CA HIS A 143 17.68 8.41 0.35
C HIS A 143 16.30 8.70 -0.27
N VAL A 144 15.30 7.96 0.20
CA VAL A 144 13.89 8.16 -0.16
C VAL A 144 13.32 9.29 0.69
N ASN A 145 12.43 10.11 0.13
CA ASN A 145 11.74 11.14 0.89
C ASN A 145 10.51 10.55 1.61
N THR A 146 9.48 10.19 0.85
CA THR A 146 8.28 9.48 1.33
C THR A 146 8.08 8.24 0.49
N SER A 147 8.45 7.08 1.04
CA SER A 147 8.23 5.81 0.37
C SER A 147 6.75 5.52 0.22
N ASN A 148 6.30 5.31 -1.01
CA ASN A 148 4.89 5.13 -1.31
C ASN A 148 4.67 4.02 -2.34
N GLY A 149 3.63 4.14 -3.17
CA GLY A 149 3.10 3.10 -4.03
C GLY A 149 4.15 2.16 -4.64
N ILE A 150 3.93 0.87 -4.42
CA ILE A 150 4.78 -0.23 -4.90
C ILE A 150 3.95 -1.32 -5.62
N ALA A 151 4.45 -1.77 -6.76
CA ALA A 151 3.82 -2.83 -7.55
C ALA A 151 4.86 -3.61 -8.39
N TRP A 152 4.50 -4.82 -8.83
CA TRP A 152 5.31 -5.64 -9.72
C TRP A 152 4.58 -5.90 -11.03
N SER A 153 5.29 -5.96 -12.16
CA SER A 153 4.68 -6.30 -13.44
C SER A 153 4.09 -7.72 -13.42
N PRO A 154 3.05 -8.02 -14.22
CA PRO A 154 2.40 -9.34 -14.21
C PRO A 154 3.30 -10.50 -14.66
N ASP A 155 4.43 -10.19 -15.30
CA ASP A 155 5.45 -11.13 -15.74
C ASP A 155 6.64 -11.23 -14.76
N ASP A 156 6.53 -10.60 -13.59
CA ASP A 156 7.52 -10.61 -12.51
C ASP A 156 8.92 -10.09 -12.92
N THR A 157 9.00 -9.22 -13.94
CA THR A 157 10.27 -8.68 -14.45
C THR A 157 10.59 -7.26 -13.98
N PHE A 158 9.58 -6.51 -13.54
CA PHE A 158 9.73 -5.12 -13.12
C PHE A 158 9.11 -4.87 -11.75
N LEU A 159 9.78 -3.99 -10.99
CA LEU A 159 9.22 -3.32 -9.81
C LEU A 159 8.96 -1.86 -10.17
N TYR A 160 7.80 -1.35 -9.78
CA TYR A 160 7.42 0.05 -9.90
C TYR A 160 7.33 0.66 -8.50
N PHE A 161 7.90 1.85 -8.34
CA PHE A 161 8.02 2.52 -7.05
C PHE A 161 7.76 4.01 -7.16
N ILE A 162 7.10 4.57 -6.15
CA ILE A 162 6.85 6.00 -5.98
C ILE A 162 7.59 6.49 -4.74
N ASP A 163 8.48 7.47 -4.94
CA ASP A 163 8.89 8.41 -3.90
C ASP A 163 8.09 9.70 -4.11
N THR A 164 7.06 9.93 -3.29
CA THR A 164 5.98 10.89 -3.57
C THR A 164 6.47 12.29 -3.97
N PRO A 165 7.42 12.94 -3.27
CA PRO A 165 7.89 14.28 -3.62
C PRO A 165 8.57 14.38 -4.98
N THR A 166 9.08 13.27 -5.51
CA THR A 166 9.70 13.24 -6.85
C THR A 166 8.67 13.36 -7.97
N LYS A 167 7.38 13.15 -7.67
CA LYS A 167 6.25 13.15 -8.64
C LYS A 167 6.52 12.24 -9.84
N LYS A 168 7.09 11.07 -9.58
CA LYS A 168 7.47 10.09 -10.60
C LYS A 168 7.10 8.69 -10.18
N VAL A 169 6.85 7.84 -11.18
CA VAL A 169 6.98 6.39 -11.02
C VAL A 169 8.32 5.98 -11.60
N VAL A 170 9.13 5.32 -10.77
CA VAL A 170 10.40 4.71 -11.18
C VAL A 170 10.17 3.22 -11.40
N ARG A 171 10.68 2.70 -12.51
CA ARG A 171 10.73 1.27 -12.82
C ARG A 171 12.13 0.73 -12.58
N PHE A 172 12.24 -0.42 -11.94
CA PHE A 172 13.46 -1.20 -11.80
C PHE A 172 13.30 -2.54 -12.52
N HIS A 173 14.38 -3.07 -13.08
CA HIS A 173 14.47 -4.51 -13.35
C HIS A 173 14.43 -5.24 -12.01
N TYR A 174 13.61 -6.27 -11.92
CA TYR A 174 13.41 -7.06 -10.71
C TYR A 174 13.67 -8.54 -11.00
N ASP A 175 14.43 -9.18 -10.13
CA ASP A 175 14.66 -10.62 -10.17
C ASP A 175 13.77 -11.29 -9.12
N ILE A 176 12.80 -12.10 -9.58
CA ILE A 176 11.87 -12.80 -8.69
C ILE A 176 12.58 -13.73 -7.70
N HIS A 177 13.66 -14.39 -8.10
CA HIS A 177 14.36 -15.38 -7.28
C HIS A 177 15.19 -14.73 -6.17
N THR A 178 15.80 -13.57 -6.43
CA THR A 178 16.74 -12.94 -5.50
C THR A 178 16.21 -11.66 -4.86
N GLY A 179 15.23 -11.00 -5.48
CA GLY A 179 14.68 -9.72 -5.02
C GLY A 179 15.62 -8.56 -5.21
N VAL A 180 16.64 -8.76 -6.04
CA VAL A 180 17.54 -7.71 -6.49
C VAL A 180 16.78 -6.82 -7.46
N ILE A 181 16.97 -5.51 -7.29
CA ILE A 181 16.48 -4.50 -8.22
C ILE A 181 17.65 -3.75 -8.85
N SER A 182 17.50 -3.35 -10.11
CA SER A 182 18.55 -2.62 -10.85
C SER A 182 17.95 -1.73 -11.95
N ASN A 183 18.79 -0.92 -12.60
CA ASN A 183 18.44 -0.10 -13.76
C ASN A 183 17.20 0.81 -13.54
N PRO A 184 17.22 1.70 -12.52
CA PRO A 184 16.12 2.63 -12.29
C PRO A 184 15.85 3.50 -13.52
N THR A 185 14.60 3.56 -13.95
CA THR A 185 14.15 4.38 -15.07
C THR A 185 12.85 5.09 -14.71
N ASP A 186 12.81 6.41 -14.85
CA ASP A 186 11.57 7.19 -14.72
C ASP A 186 10.63 6.82 -15.87
N VAL A 187 9.45 6.27 -15.57
CA VAL A 187 8.48 5.81 -16.59
C VAL A 187 7.21 6.65 -16.65
N ILE A 188 6.87 7.34 -15.57
CA ILE A 188 5.74 8.28 -15.48
C ILE A 188 6.22 9.51 -14.72
N ILE A 189 5.89 10.69 -15.24
CA ILE A 189 6.14 11.98 -14.59
C ILE A 189 4.77 12.66 -14.46
N PHE A 190 4.39 13.01 -13.23
CA PHE A 190 3.09 13.60 -12.97
C PHE A 190 3.09 15.11 -13.27
N PRO A 191 2.04 15.63 -13.93
CA PRO A 191 1.90 17.07 -14.13
C PRO A 191 1.76 17.83 -12.81
N GLU A 192 2.15 19.10 -12.86
CA GLU A 192 1.87 20.03 -11.77
C GLU A 192 0.35 20.29 -11.64
N ASN A 193 -0.11 20.56 -10.41
CA ASN A 193 -1.51 20.86 -10.05
C ASN A 193 -2.51 19.68 -10.12
N GLU A 194 -2.05 18.44 -10.15
CA GLU A 194 -2.93 17.25 -10.16
C GLU A 194 -2.92 16.44 -8.84
N GLY A 195 -2.48 17.07 -7.74
CA GLY A 195 -2.08 16.37 -6.53
C GLY A 195 -0.71 15.70 -6.69
N ILE A 196 -0.36 14.86 -5.72
CA ILE A 196 0.90 14.08 -5.73
C ILE A 196 0.59 12.59 -5.72
N PRO A 197 1.41 11.75 -6.39
CA PRO A 197 1.19 10.31 -6.42
C PRO A 197 1.43 9.71 -5.03
N ASP A 198 0.54 8.80 -4.64
CA ASP A 198 0.54 8.18 -3.32
C ASP A 198 0.64 6.65 -3.48
N GLY A 199 -0.27 5.87 -2.90
CA GLY A 199 -0.34 4.42 -3.08
C GLY A 199 -0.71 3.97 -4.50
N MET A 200 -0.26 2.76 -4.85
CA MET A 200 -0.39 2.21 -6.21
C MET A 200 -0.69 0.70 -6.22
N THR A 201 -1.42 0.26 -7.24
CA THR A 201 -1.58 -1.16 -7.61
C THR A 201 -1.47 -1.36 -9.12
N ILE A 202 -1.58 -2.59 -9.59
CA ILE A 202 -1.44 -2.95 -11.01
C ILE A 202 -2.53 -3.93 -11.44
N ASP A 203 -2.95 -3.82 -12.69
CA ASP A 203 -3.90 -4.75 -13.31
C ASP A 203 -3.20 -5.79 -14.19
N VAL A 204 -3.97 -6.82 -14.59
CA VAL A 204 -3.46 -7.92 -15.42
C VAL A 204 -3.03 -7.50 -16.83
N GLU A 205 -3.38 -6.28 -17.26
CA GLU A 205 -2.91 -5.69 -18.53
C GLU A 205 -1.58 -4.94 -18.34
N GLY A 206 -1.00 -4.97 -17.14
CA GLY A 206 0.25 -4.30 -16.80
C GLY A 206 0.12 -2.79 -16.62
N CYS A 207 -1.09 -2.27 -16.43
CA CYS A 207 -1.32 -0.85 -16.20
C CYS A 207 -1.37 -0.53 -14.70
N LEU A 208 -0.76 0.60 -14.33
CA LEU A 208 -0.66 1.06 -12.95
C LEU A 208 -1.88 1.91 -12.57
N TRP A 209 -2.44 1.65 -11.39
CA TRP A 209 -3.55 2.40 -10.79
C TRP A 209 -3.01 3.17 -9.60
N ILE A 210 -3.13 4.50 -9.63
CA ILE A 210 -2.40 5.39 -8.72
C ILE A 210 -3.36 6.37 -8.06
N ALA A 211 -3.25 6.49 -6.74
CA ALA A 211 -3.96 7.47 -5.93
C ALA A 211 -3.29 8.84 -5.97
N HIS A 212 -4.10 9.89 -5.92
CA HIS A 212 -3.63 11.28 -5.93
C HIS A 212 -3.99 12.00 -4.65
N TRP A 213 -2.99 12.16 -3.77
CA TRP A 213 -3.12 12.99 -2.59
C TRP A 213 -3.33 14.46 -2.99
N GLY A 214 -4.47 15.04 -2.60
CA GLY A 214 -4.86 16.40 -2.95
C GLY A 214 -5.35 16.56 -4.39
N GLY A 215 -5.54 15.46 -5.12
CA GLY A 215 -6.01 15.45 -6.50
C GLY A 215 -7.44 14.93 -6.69
N SER A 216 -8.10 14.45 -5.62
CA SER A 216 -9.46 13.89 -5.64
C SER A 216 -9.69 12.83 -6.72
N LYS A 217 -8.70 11.98 -7.02
CA LYS A 217 -8.80 11.02 -8.13
C LYS A 217 -7.94 9.78 -7.97
N ILE A 218 -8.30 8.77 -8.75
CA ILE A 218 -7.46 7.63 -9.12
C ILE A 218 -7.17 7.72 -10.62
N THR A 219 -5.95 7.44 -11.04
CA THR A 219 -5.56 7.41 -12.45
C THR A 219 -5.04 6.03 -12.85
N ARG A 220 -5.20 5.67 -14.13
CA ARG A 220 -4.66 4.45 -14.73
C ARG A 220 -3.61 4.83 -15.77
N TRP A 221 -2.43 4.25 -15.70
CA TRP A 221 -1.31 4.58 -16.59
C TRP A 221 -0.74 3.34 -17.28
N ASN A 222 -0.33 3.51 -18.53
CA ASN A 222 0.53 2.55 -19.20
C ASN A 222 2.00 2.88 -18.86
N PRO A 223 2.72 2.04 -18.09
CA PRO A 223 4.10 2.33 -17.70
C PRO A 223 5.11 2.14 -18.83
N PHE A 224 4.76 1.47 -19.93
CA PHE A 224 5.66 1.33 -21.08
C PHE A 224 5.66 2.58 -21.97
N THR A 225 4.50 3.24 -22.09
CA THR A 225 4.38 4.46 -22.90
C THR A 225 4.38 5.75 -22.08
N GLY A 226 4.27 5.66 -20.74
CA GLY A 226 4.11 6.81 -19.84
C GLY A 226 2.79 7.57 -20.00
N LYS A 227 1.77 6.97 -20.63
CA LYS A 227 0.51 7.66 -20.95
C LYS A 227 -0.58 7.33 -19.94
N GLN A 228 -1.28 8.35 -19.48
CA GLN A 228 -2.52 8.18 -18.71
C GLN A 228 -3.62 7.66 -19.63
N ILE A 229 -4.26 6.57 -19.23
CA ILE A 229 -5.36 5.91 -19.93
C ILE A 229 -6.71 6.37 -19.39
N LEU A 230 -6.80 6.55 -18.07
CA LEU A 230 -8.05 6.86 -17.37
C LEU A 230 -7.78 7.76 -16.17
N SER A 231 -8.77 8.59 -15.84
CA SER A 231 -8.84 9.37 -14.61
C SER A 231 -10.24 9.24 -14.06
N ILE A 232 -10.38 8.83 -12.79
CA ILE A 232 -11.65 8.62 -12.11
C ILE A 232 -11.71 9.59 -10.92
N PRO A 233 -12.65 10.55 -10.90
CA PRO A 233 -12.82 11.44 -9.75
C PRO A 233 -13.37 10.65 -8.55
N ILE A 234 -12.79 10.88 -7.37
CA ILE A 234 -13.19 10.27 -6.10
C ILE A 234 -13.77 11.38 -5.20
N PRO A 235 -14.88 11.13 -4.49
CA PRO A 235 -15.52 12.14 -3.63
C PRO A 235 -14.77 12.34 -2.29
N ALA A 236 -13.44 12.50 -2.35
CA ALA A 236 -12.56 12.84 -1.24
C ALA A 236 -11.31 13.54 -1.79
N LEU A 237 -10.82 14.59 -1.10
CA LEU A 237 -9.66 15.36 -1.55
C LEU A 237 -8.34 14.58 -1.48
N TYR A 238 -8.10 13.94 -0.33
CA TYR A 238 -6.91 13.15 -0.07
C TYR A 238 -7.21 11.68 -0.33
N VAL A 239 -7.04 11.26 -1.59
CA VAL A 239 -7.07 9.85 -1.99
C VAL A 239 -5.67 9.28 -1.78
N THR A 240 -5.57 8.21 -1.01
CA THR A 240 -4.28 7.76 -0.46
C THR A 240 -3.75 6.52 -1.14
N SER A 241 -4.58 5.50 -1.35
CA SER A 241 -4.13 4.26 -1.98
C SER A 241 -5.29 3.47 -2.58
N CYS A 242 -4.97 2.42 -3.32
CA CYS A 242 -5.96 1.52 -3.89
C CYS A 242 -5.46 0.09 -4.07
N THR A 243 -6.38 -0.87 -4.04
CA THR A 243 -6.11 -2.27 -4.35
C THR A 243 -7.30 -2.94 -5.01
N PHE A 244 -7.04 -3.95 -5.84
CA PHE A 244 -8.09 -4.78 -6.38
C PHE A 244 -8.45 -5.89 -5.41
N GLY A 245 -9.75 -6.18 -5.31
CA GLY A 245 -10.31 -7.22 -4.46
C GLY A 245 -11.63 -7.75 -4.98
N GLY A 246 -12.41 -8.34 -4.08
CA GLY A 246 -13.61 -9.08 -4.40
C GLY A 246 -13.31 -10.47 -5.01
N PRO A 247 -14.34 -11.30 -5.21
CA PRO A 247 -14.15 -12.70 -5.65
C PRO A 247 -13.47 -12.84 -7.01
N ASN A 248 -13.55 -11.81 -7.86
CA ASN A 248 -12.98 -11.82 -9.21
C ASN A 248 -11.78 -10.88 -9.38
N LEU A 249 -11.31 -10.22 -8.31
CA LEU A 249 -10.30 -9.15 -8.36
C LEU A 249 -10.68 -7.99 -9.29
N THR A 250 -11.97 -7.67 -9.37
CA THR A 250 -12.50 -6.59 -10.20
C THR A 250 -13.00 -5.40 -9.39
N ASP A 251 -12.98 -5.50 -8.06
CA ASP A 251 -13.41 -4.42 -7.18
C ASP A 251 -12.20 -3.59 -6.79
N LEU A 252 -12.11 -2.35 -7.28
CA LEU A 252 -11.07 -1.43 -6.86
C LEU A 252 -11.51 -0.76 -5.55
N TYR A 253 -10.88 -1.15 -4.45
CA TYR A 253 -11.02 -0.51 -3.15
C TYR A 253 -10.05 0.66 -3.04
N ILE A 254 -10.52 1.76 -2.45
CA ILE A 254 -9.79 3.03 -2.39
C ILE A 254 -9.86 3.57 -0.97
N THR A 255 -8.70 3.86 -0.40
CA THR A 255 -8.56 4.53 0.90
C THR A 255 -8.47 6.04 0.71
N THR A 256 -8.91 6.78 1.73
CA THR A 256 -8.86 8.25 1.75
C THR A 256 -8.53 8.75 3.15
N ALA A 257 -8.20 10.04 3.28
CA ALA A 257 -7.79 10.66 4.53
C ALA A 257 -8.58 11.93 4.87
N ARG A 258 -8.58 12.29 6.15
CA ARG A 258 -9.10 13.56 6.69
C ARG A 258 -8.02 14.48 7.21
N THR A 259 -6.85 13.93 7.53
CA THR A 259 -5.75 14.72 8.08
C THR A 259 -5.41 15.87 7.14
N ARG A 260 -5.03 17.01 7.72
CA ARG A 260 -4.72 18.27 7.01
C ARG A 260 -5.89 18.95 6.30
N MET A 261 -7.11 18.41 6.35
CA MET A 261 -8.29 19.09 5.80
C MET A 261 -8.76 20.23 6.70
N THR A 262 -9.21 21.31 6.07
CA THR A 262 -9.92 22.42 6.69
C THR A 262 -11.40 22.09 6.93
N ASP A 263 -12.06 22.84 7.79
CA ASP A 263 -13.52 22.70 8.01
C ASP A 263 -14.34 22.90 6.73
N ALA A 264 -13.89 23.75 5.82
CA ALA A 264 -14.55 23.98 4.54
C ALA A 264 -14.44 22.74 3.63
N GLU A 265 -13.25 22.15 3.54
CA GLU A 265 -13.03 20.92 2.76
C GLU A 265 -13.78 19.74 3.39
N LEU A 266 -13.85 19.64 4.71
CA LEU A 266 -14.63 18.60 5.39
C LEU A 266 -16.14 18.73 5.14
N LYS A 267 -16.66 19.95 4.96
CA LYS A 267 -18.05 20.17 4.52
C LYS A 267 -18.25 19.79 3.05
N GLN A 268 -17.27 20.07 2.20
CA GLN A 268 -17.30 19.71 0.78
C GLN A 268 -17.17 18.20 0.55
N TYR A 269 -16.33 17.53 1.34
CA TYR A 269 -16.07 16.09 1.29
C TYR A 269 -16.47 15.43 2.62
N PRO A 270 -17.77 15.33 2.92
CA PRO A 270 -18.25 14.84 4.22
C PRO A 270 -17.72 13.44 4.54
N HIS A 271 -17.53 12.59 3.53
CA HIS A 271 -17.05 11.21 3.63
C HIS A 271 -15.54 11.05 3.47
N ALA A 272 -14.75 12.12 3.54
CA ALA A 272 -13.30 12.01 3.62
C ALA A 272 -12.88 11.12 4.81
N GLY A 273 -11.85 10.30 4.61
CA GLY A 273 -11.47 9.21 5.52
C GLY A 273 -12.31 7.94 5.35
N GLY A 274 -13.20 7.90 4.36
CA GLY A 274 -13.98 6.72 4.01
C GLY A 274 -13.21 5.77 3.09
N ILE A 275 -13.72 4.54 3.03
CA ILE A 275 -13.29 3.52 2.07
C ILE A 275 -14.31 3.47 0.95
N PHE A 276 -13.85 3.64 -0.28
CA PHE A 276 -14.68 3.57 -1.48
C PHE A 276 -14.40 2.30 -2.25
N ARG A 277 -15.36 1.88 -3.06
CA ARG A 277 -15.25 0.72 -3.96
C ARG A 277 -15.83 1.08 -5.32
N ILE A 278 -15.16 0.64 -6.38
CA ILE A 278 -15.62 0.77 -7.76
C ILE A 278 -15.50 -0.59 -8.44
N GLN A 279 -16.59 -1.07 -9.03
CA GLN A 279 -16.55 -2.25 -9.88
C GLN A 279 -15.89 -1.89 -11.22
N MET A 280 -14.78 -2.54 -11.54
CA MET A 280 -14.03 -2.33 -12.76
C MET A 280 -14.32 -3.42 -13.81
N ASN A 281 -14.07 -3.08 -15.07
CA ASN A 281 -14.13 -4.03 -16.19
C ASN A 281 -12.76 -4.68 -16.50
N VAL A 282 -11.74 -4.35 -15.71
CA VAL A 282 -10.42 -4.96 -15.77
C VAL A 282 -10.16 -5.64 -14.43
N LYS A 283 -9.41 -6.74 -14.48
CA LYS A 283 -9.01 -7.52 -13.32
C LYS A 283 -7.67 -7.02 -12.77
N GLY A 284 -7.55 -6.91 -11.46
CA GLY A 284 -6.28 -6.68 -10.77
C GLY A 284 -5.35 -7.89 -10.77
N CYS A 285 -4.08 -7.67 -10.49
CA CYS A 285 -3.18 -8.76 -10.15
C CYS A 285 -3.48 -9.32 -8.75
N PRO A 286 -3.15 -10.60 -8.47
CA PRO A 286 -3.27 -11.17 -7.14
C PRO A 286 -2.51 -10.35 -6.08
N THR A 287 -3.09 -10.24 -4.88
CA THR A 287 -2.34 -9.76 -3.71
C THR A 287 -1.58 -10.94 -3.12
N TYR A 288 -0.27 -10.80 -2.96
CA TYR A 288 0.58 -11.85 -2.41
C TYR A 288 0.58 -11.80 -0.88
N SER A 289 0.74 -12.97 -0.25
CA SER A 289 0.96 -13.11 1.19
C SER A 289 2.46 -13.26 1.48
N PHE A 290 2.91 -12.89 2.67
CA PHE A 290 4.25 -13.25 3.13
C PHE A 290 4.37 -14.77 3.21
N ARG A 291 5.52 -15.31 2.79
CA ARG A 291 5.79 -16.76 2.82
C ARG A 291 7.05 -17.05 3.60
N HIS A 292 6.93 -17.48 4.85
CA HIS A 292 8.11 -17.85 5.63
C HIS A 292 8.78 -19.12 5.07
N GLU A 293 10.08 -19.05 4.79
CA GLU A 293 10.90 -20.20 4.44
C GLU A 293 11.13 -21.04 5.70
N THR A 294 10.43 -22.16 5.81
CA THR A 294 10.80 -23.16 6.82
C THR A 294 12.00 -23.91 6.27
N ILE A 295 13.20 -23.68 6.82
CA ILE A 295 14.34 -24.54 6.54
C ILE A 295 13.91 -25.95 6.97
N ARG A 296 13.68 -26.86 6.01
CA ARG A 296 13.55 -28.27 6.33
C ARG A 296 14.90 -28.69 6.90
N ALA A 297 14.91 -29.20 8.13
CA ALA A 297 16.09 -29.78 8.79
C ALA A 297 16.52 -31.12 8.14
N GLU A 298 16.51 -31.21 6.80
CA GLU A 298 16.90 -32.37 6.02
C GLU A 298 18.04 -32.01 5.07
N THR A 299 19.11 -31.39 5.59
CA THR A 299 20.47 -31.41 5.01
C THR A 299 21.43 -30.71 5.97
N LEU A 300 21.82 -31.41 7.03
CA LEU A 300 23.08 -31.21 7.78
C LEU A 300 23.61 -32.59 8.17
#